data_AF-A0A813GMZ6-F1
#
_entry.id   AF-A0A813GMZ6-F1
#
_cell.length_a   1.000
_cell.length_b   1.000
_cell.length_c   1.000
_cell.angle_alpha   90.00
_cell.angle_beta   90.00
_cell.angle_gamma   90.00
#
_symmetry.space_group_name_H-M   'P 1'
#
loop_
_entity.id
_entity.type
_entity.pdbx_description
1 polymer ?
#
loop_
_entity_poly.entity_id
_entity_poly.type
_entity_poly.pdbx_seq_one_letter_code
_entity_poly.pdbx_strand_id
1 'polypeptide(L)'
;MMGDHQLAVKAMAAVILLLLQLASVAAFPLNLWNTMPEDIHLFWEPGNGGQRREVGVIAKNGGTHLETTHVGHTFSYDDTKGQRHQILVCEDQPFVRLDDGGPSDGSVLELENSQGEVRVRCSTTVMDNESFDILVRPSWSPKGAARFLELVREGYYDGCGLTRVVPNFLTQLGIGANAEARTTWHLPEKRVPDDPSPWGVPFKEGMLSFAGSGKDSRATDIFIVMPDATPGTLRNFGTNPWETPFAWWTLRRSL
;
A
#
# COMPACT_ATOMS: atom_id res chain seq x y z
N MET A 1 -62.23 -15.32 8.35
CA MET A 1 -61.01 -15.50 9.19
C MET A 1 -59.71 -15.66 8.39
N MET A 2 -59.64 -15.32 7.09
CA MET A 2 -58.39 -15.39 6.29
C MET A 2 -57.63 -14.05 6.15
N GLY A 3 -58.23 -12.92 6.55
CA GLY A 3 -57.63 -11.57 6.41
C GLY A 3 -56.56 -11.26 7.46
N ASP A 4 -56.80 -11.63 8.72
CA ASP A 4 -55.91 -11.28 9.83
C ASP A 4 -54.55 -11.99 9.76
N HIS A 5 -54.53 -13.21 9.21
CA HIS A 5 -53.31 -14.00 9.08
C HIS A 5 -52.38 -13.43 7.99
N GLN A 6 -52.93 -12.91 6.89
CA GLN A 6 -52.13 -12.23 5.86
C GLN A 6 -51.63 -10.87 6.32
N LEU A 7 -52.40 -10.15 7.13
CA LEU A 7 -51.99 -8.88 7.71
C LEU A 7 -50.86 -9.07 8.73
N ALA A 8 -50.96 -10.11 9.58
CA ALA A 8 -49.91 -10.48 10.53
C ALA A 8 -48.61 -10.91 9.84
N VAL A 9 -48.69 -11.70 8.76
CA VAL A 9 -47.51 -12.12 7.98
C VAL A 9 -46.86 -10.92 7.28
N LYS A 10 -47.65 -9.99 6.72
CA LYS A 10 -47.12 -8.75 6.11
C LYS A 10 -46.49 -7.82 7.14
N ALA A 11 -47.12 -7.67 8.31
CA ALA A 11 -46.57 -6.88 9.41
C ALA A 11 -45.27 -7.50 9.94
N MET A 12 -45.21 -8.83 10.07
CA MET A 12 -44.00 -9.54 10.50
C MET A 12 -42.89 -9.45 9.45
N ALA A 13 -43.21 -9.59 8.16
CA ALA A 13 -42.25 -9.38 7.08
C ALA A 13 -41.74 -7.93 7.04
N ALA A 14 -42.61 -6.94 7.23
CA ALA A 14 -42.22 -5.53 7.31
C ALA A 14 -41.36 -5.24 8.54
N VAL A 15 -41.65 -5.85 9.70
CA VAL A 15 -40.83 -5.75 10.91
C VAL A 15 -39.50 -6.47 10.73
N ILE A 16 -39.44 -7.62 10.06
CA ILE A 16 -38.19 -8.32 9.74
C ILE A 16 -37.36 -7.51 8.74
N LEU A 17 -37.97 -6.94 7.71
CA LEU A 17 -37.31 -6.02 6.77
C LEU A 17 -36.82 -4.75 7.47
N LEU A 18 -37.61 -4.19 8.38
CA LEU A 18 -37.22 -3.03 9.18
C LEU A 18 -36.12 -3.40 10.19
N LEU A 19 -36.14 -4.59 10.79
CA LEU A 19 -35.10 -5.10 11.69
C LEU A 19 -33.83 -5.51 10.94
N LEU A 20 -33.91 -5.91 9.67
CA LEU A 20 -32.76 -6.10 8.78
C LEU A 20 -32.18 -4.76 8.32
N GLN A 21 -33.01 -3.74 8.13
CA GLN A 21 -32.58 -2.35 7.86
C GLN A 21 -32.05 -1.64 9.12
N LEU A 22 -32.52 -2.04 10.31
CA LEU A 22 -32.09 -1.56 11.63
C LEU A 22 -31.06 -2.48 12.28
N ALA A 23 -30.63 -3.54 11.60
CA ALA A 23 -29.40 -4.24 11.94
C ALA A 23 -28.30 -3.22 11.68
N SER A 24 -27.99 -2.45 12.73
CA SER A 24 -26.80 -1.65 12.86
C SER A 24 -25.64 -2.56 12.47
N VAL A 25 -25.23 -2.49 11.20
CA VAL A 25 -23.95 -3.03 10.82
C VAL A 25 -22.98 -2.23 11.67
N ALA A 26 -22.38 -2.90 12.66
CA ALA A 26 -21.58 -2.24 13.66
C ALA A 26 -20.56 -1.36 12.95
N ALA A 27 -20.52 -0.08 13.32
CA ALA A 27 -19.53 0.81 12.75
C ALA A 27 -18.13 0.33 13.16
N PHE A 28 -17.19 0.32 12.23
CA PHE A 28 -15.82 -0.12 12.43
C PHE A 28 -14.83 0.88 11.80
N PRO A 29 -13.60 0.96 12.32
CA PRO A 29 -12.56 1.79 11.73
C PRO A 29 -12.07 1.20 10.40
N LEU A 30 -11.92 2.06 9.38
CA LEU A 30 -11.27 1.77 8.11
C LEU A 30 -10.09 2.73 7.93
N ASN A 31 -8.90 2.19 7.77
CA ASN A 31 -7.69 2.96 7.52
C ASN A 31 -7.41 2.98 6.02
N LEU A 32 -7.43 4.16 5.42
CA LEU A 32 -7.17 4.36 3.99
C LEU A 32 -5.77 4.89 3.78
N TRP A 33 -5.07 4.37 2.78
CA TRP A 33 -3.69 4.72 2.49
C TRP A 33 -3.56 5.28 1.08
N ASN A 34 -2.86 6.41 0.97
CA ASN A 34 -2.63 7.09 -0.30
C ASN A 34 -1.17 6.88 -0.76
N THR A 35 -0.97 6.12 -1.82
CA THR A 35 0.35 5.86 -2.43
C THR A 35 0.65 6.81 -3.60
N MET A 36 -0.30 7.68 -3.94
CA MET A 36 -0.22 8.62 -5.05
C MET A 36 0.63 9.84 -4.68
N PRO A 37 1.22 10.52 -5.68
CA PRO A 37 2.04 11.73 -5.46
C PRO A 37 1.22 13.00 -5.17
N GLU A 38 -0.10 12.88 -5.03
CA GLU A 38 -1.04 13.97 -4.82
C GLU A 38 -2.00 13.64 -3.68
N ASP A 39 -2.50 14.68 -3.01
CA ASP A 39 -3.45 14.51 -1.92
C ASP A 39 -4.77 13.97 -2.49
N ILE A 40 -5.33 12.95 -1.83
CA ILE A 40 -6.59 12.34 -2.24
C ILE A 40 -7.71 12.94 -1.39
N HIS A 41 -8.63 13.65 -2.04
CA HIS A 41 -9.88 14.05 -1.40
C HIS A 41 -10.83 12.84 -1.39
N LEU A 42 -11.19 12.38 -0.19
CA LEU A 42 -12.08 11.25 0.03
C LEU A 42 -13.50 11.75 0.23
N PHE A 43 -14.44 11.15 -0.48
CA PHE A 43 -15.85 11.47 -0.42
C PHE A 43 -16.67 10.27 0.02
N TRP A 44 -17.73 10.50 0.78
CA TRP A 44 -18.80 9.54 0.99
C TRP A 44 -19.89 9.74 -0.06
N GLU A 45 -20.31 8.64 -0.69
CA GLU A 45 -21.35 8.58 -1.71
C GLU A 45 -22.66 8.06 -1.08
N PRO A 46 -23.72 8.88 -1.03
CA PRO A 46 -25.02 8.44 -0.53
C PRO A 46 -25.64 7.40 -1.47
N GLY A 47 -26.03 6.24 -0.94
CA GLY A 47 -26.67 5.16 -1.72
C GLY A 47 -28.05 5.51 -2.32
N ASN A 48 -28.61 6.68 -1.99
CA ASN A 48 -29.90 7.17 -2.48
C ASN A 48 -29.77 8.20 -3.63
N GLY A 49 -28.58 8.38 -4.20
CA GLY A 49 -28.34 9.36 -5.27
C GLY A 49 -28.24 10.80 -4.78
N GLY A 50 -28.05 11.02 -3.47
CA GLY A 50 -27.71 12.32 -2.91
C GLY A 50 -26.34 12.84 -3.37
N GLN A 51 -26.04 14.10 -3.08
CA GLN A 51 -24.72 14.66 -3.35
C GLN A 51 -23.65 14.02 -2.45
N ARG A 52 -22.52 13.66 -3.06
CA ARG A 52 -21.35 13.20 -2.32
C ARG A 52 -20.87 14.27 -1.34
N ARG A 53 -20.33 13.83 -0.20
CA ARG A 53 -19.79 14.71 0.85
C ARG A 53 -18.33 14.39 1.09
N GLU A 54 -17.48 15.40 1.12
CA GLU A 54 -16.08 15.23 1.50
C GLU A 54 -15.98 14.82 2.98
N VAL A 55 -15.24 13.75 3.23
CA VAL A 55 -15.05 13.19 4.58
C VAL A 55 -13.62 13.35 5.08
N GLY A 56 -12.66 13.54 4.17
CA GLY A 56 -11.28 13.80 4.55
C GLY A 56 -10.36 14.00 3.36
N VAL A 57 -9.12 14.37 3.67
CA VAL A 57 -8.02 14.45 2.71
C VAL A 57 -6.93 13.50 3.18
N ILE A 58 -6.58 12.54 2.33
CA ILE A 58 -5.51 11.58 2.57
C ILE A 58 -4.25 12.15 1.95
N ALA A 59 -3.30 12.58 2.78
CA ALA A 59 -2.05 13.18 2.31
C ALA A 59 -1.31 12.25 1.35
N LYS A 60 -0.68 12.81 0.33
CA LYS A 60 0.17 12.09 -0.64
C LYS A 60 1.28 11.28 0.01
N ASN A 61 1.90 10.41 -0.79
CA ASN A 61 3.16 9.74 -0.47
C ASN A 61 3.14 8.90 0.83
N GLY A 62 2.13 8.06 0.99
CA GLY A 62 1.98 7.14 2.12
C GLY A 62 1.20 7.73 3.29
N GLY A 63 0.48 8.84 3.09
CA GLY A 63 -0.42 9.39 4.08
C GLY A 63 -1.60 8.44 4.37
N THR A 64 -2.14 8.58 5.58
CA THR A 64 -3.20 7.72 6.10
C THR A 64 -4.40 8.53 6.54
N HIS A 65 -5.60 7.98 6.36
CA HIS A 65 -6.84 8.55 6.88
C HIS A 65 -7.67 7.47 7.56
N LEU A 66 -8.02 7.70 8.82
CA LEU A 66 -8.87 6.79 9.59
C LEU A 66 -10.31 7.28 9.49
N GLU A 67 -11.19 6.44 8.97
CA GLU A 67 -12.62 6.73 8.83
C GLU A 67 -13.47 5.74 9.63
N THR A 68 -14.57 6.18 10.20
CA THR A 68 -15.54 5.27 10.83
C THR A 68 -16.62 4.91 9.82
N THR A 69 -16.79 3.63 9.53
CA THR A 69 -17.65 3.15 8.44
C THR A 69 -18.45 1.92 8.82
N HIS A 70 -19.32 1.44 7.92
CA HIS A 70 -20.02 0.16 8.06
C HIS A 70 -20.25 -0.49 6.68
N VAL A 71 -20.60 -1.78 6.65
CA VAL A 71 -20.96 -2.48 5.39
C VAL A 71 -22.08 -1.73 4.67
N GLY A 72 -21.95 -1.60 3.35
CA GLY A 72 -22.85 -0.85 2.48
C GLY A 72 -22.48 0.62 2.30
N HIS A 73 -21.53 1.17 3.08
CA HIS A 73 -20.95 2.47 2.77
C HIS A 73 -20.20 2.44 1.44
N THR A 74 -20.36 3.50 0.65
CA THR A 74 -19.57 3.72 -0.56
C THR A 74 -18.75 4.98 -0.38
N PHE A 75 -17.44 4.89 -0.57
CA PHE A 75 -16.57 6.04 -0.71
C PHE A 75 -16.20 6.26 -2.18
N SER A 76 -15.78 7.47 -2.52
CA SER A 76 -15.18 7.78 -3.81
C SER A 76 -14.02 8.73 -3.68
N TYR A 77 -13.15 8.69 -4.67
CA TYR A 77 -12.12 9.70 -4.89
C TYR A 77 -11.91 9.88 -6.39
N ASP A 78 -11.33 11.00 -6.78
CA ASP A 78 -10.93 11.26 -8.16
C ASP A 78 -9.39 11.17 -8.22
N ASP A 79 -8.86 10.40 -9.17
CA ASP A 79 -7.41 10.25 -9.33
C ASP A 79 -6.77 11.44 -10.07
N THR A 80 -5.45 11.38 -10.26
CA THR A 80 -4.67 12.46 -10.91
C THR A 80 -5.04 12.69 -12.38
N LYS A 81 -5.82 11.79 -13.00
CA LYS A 81 -6.36 11.92 -14.35
C LYS A 81 -7.82 12.39 -14.36
N GLY A 82 -8.38 12.67 -13.19
CA GLY A 82 -9.79 13.01 -13.00
C GLY A 82 -10.73 11.81 -13.17
N GLN A 83 -10.21 10.58 -13.16
CA GLN A 83 -11.05 9.39 -13.17
C GLN A 83 -11.57 9.15 -11.75
N ARG A 84 -12.89 8.94 -11.65
CA ARG A 84 -13.53 8.59 -10.39
C ARG A 84 -13.37 7.11 -10.09
N HIS A 85 -12.98 6.82 -8.86
CA HIS A 85 -12.91 5.48 -8.29
C HIS A 85 -13.92 5.38 -7.13
N GLN A 86 -14.57 4.23 -7.01
CA GLN A 86 -15.53 3.95 -5.93
C GLN A 86 -15.06 2.77 -5.10
N ILE A 87 -15.30 2.86 -3.80
CA ILE A 87 -14.90 1.87 -2.79
C ILE A 87 -16.17 1.46 -2.07
N LEU A 88 -16.69 0.27 -2.38
CA LEU A 88 -17.82 -0.31 -1.68
C LEU A 88 -17.30 -1.12 -0.47
N VAL A 89 -17.78 -0.80 0.72
CA VAL A 89 -17.47 -1.54 1.93
C VAL A 89 -18.39 -2.77 2.00
N CYS A 90 -17.85 -3.97 1.82
CA CYS A 90 -18.61 -5.22 1.81
C CYS A 90 -18.35 -6.08 3.05
N GLU A 91 -19.31 -6.94 3.41
CA GLU A 91 -19.25 -7.83 4.59
C GLU A 91 -18.12 -8.86 4.48
N ASP A 92 -17.94 -9.42 3.28
CA ASP A 92 -16.88 -10.39 2.98
C ASP A 92 -15.57 -9.74 2.49
N GLN A 93 -15.59 -8.43 2.28
CA GLN A 93 -14.48 -7.63 1.74
C GLN A 93 -14.53 -6.18 2.25
N PRO A 94 -13.90 -5.87 3.40
CA PRO A 94 -13.28 -4.55 3.59
C PRO A 94 -12.00 -4.38 2.75
N PHE A 95 -11.67 -5.34 1.88
CA PHE A 95 -10.37 -5.55 1.26
C PHE A 95 -10.38 -5.22 -0.24
N VAL A 96 -9.32 -4.56 -0.73
CA VAL A 96 -8.84 -4.81 -2.10
C VAL A 96 -7.89 -6.00 -1.98
N ARG A 97 -8.30 -7.17 -2.50
CA ARG A 97 -7.40 -8.33 -2.62
C ARG A 97 -6.40 -8.07 -3.75
N LEU A 98 -5.12 -8.01 -3.41
CA LEU A 98 -4.05 -8.44 -4.30
C LEU A 98 -3.69 -9.88 -3.90
N ASP A 99 -3.78 -10.79 -4.87
CA ASP A 99 -3.65 -12.24 -4.70
C ASP A 99 -2.23 -12.68 -4.30
N ASP A 100 -1.75 -12.45 -3.06
CA ASP A 100 -0.48 -13.06 -2.58
C ASP A 100 -0.14 -12.91 -1.07
N GLY A 101 -1.14 -12.90 -0.18
CA GLY A 101 -0.91 -13.28 1.22
C GLY A 101 -0.16 -12.24 2.09
N GLY A 102 -0.52 -10.96 1.98
CA GLY A 102 -0.16 -9.92 2.95
C GLY A 102 -0.85 -10.09 4.32
N PRO A 103 -0.44 -9.31 5.34
CA PRO A 103 -0.86 -9.52 6.73
C PRO A 103 -2.38 -9.40 6.92
N SER A 104 -2.93 -10.33 7.69
CA SER A 104 -4.37 -10.59 7.84
C SER A 104 -5.11 -9.70 8.85
N ASP A 105 -4.61 -8.51 9.16
CA ASP A 105 -5.27 -7.61 10.13
C ASP A 105 -6.12 -6.52 9.45
N GLY A 106 -7.16 -6.97 8.74
CA GLY A 106 -8.53 -6.45 8.79
C GLY A 106 -8.88 -4.99 8.47
N SER A 107 -7.95 -4.04 8.38
CA SER A 107 -8.25 -2.62 8.59
C SER A 107 -7.69 -1.65 7.55
N VAL A 108 -6.97 -2.12 6.53
CA VAL A 108 -6.25 -1.27 5.57
C VAL A 108 -6.82 -1.42 4.16
N LEU A 109 -7.35 -0.33 3.58
CA LEU A 109 -7.71 -0.24 2.18
C LEU A 109 -6.72 0.68 1.45
N GLU A 110 -5.99 0.09 0.51
CA GLU A 110 -4.96 0.76 -0.26
C GLU A 110 -5.58 1.41 -1.51
N LEU A 111 -5.44 2.72 -1.65
CA LEU A 111 -5.91 3.45 -2.82
C LEU A 111 -4.81 3.43 -3.87
N GLU A 112 -4.74 2.32 -4.60
CA GLU A 112 -3.91 2.22 -5.79
C GLU A 112 -4.70 2.64 -7.03
N ASN A 113 -3.99 3.11 -8.06
CA ASN A 113 -4.52 3.12 -9.41
C ASN A 113 -5.06 1.71 -9.71
N SER A 114 -6.30 1.63 -10.22
CA SER A 114 -7.12 0.42 -10.52
C SER A 114 -6.48 -0.74 -11.33
N GLN A 115 -5.16 -0.76 -11.52
CA GLN A 115 -4.41 -1.71 -12.32
C GLN A 115 -3.37 -2.52 -11.53
N GLY A 116 -3.64 -2.92 -10.29
CA GLY A 116 -2.77 -3.86 -9.54
C GLY A 116 -1.29 -3.45 -9.42
N GLU A 117 -0.47 -4.43 -9.02
CA GLU A 117 0.99 -4.34 -8.81
C GLU A 117 1.72 -3.25 -9.62
N VAL A 118 2.30 -2.25 -8.92
CA VAL A 118 3.06 -1.18 -9.56
C VAL A 118 4.42 -1.71 -10.01
N ARG A 119 4.67 -1.71 -11.32
CA ARG A 119 5.93 -2.14 -11.92
C ARG A 119 6.85 -0.95 -12.18
N VAL A 120 8.06 -1.01 -11.62
CA VAL A 120 9.15 -0.09 -11.95
C VAL A 120 10.16 -0.83 -12.82
N ARG A 121 10.33 -0.35 -14.05
CA ARG A 121 11.33 -0.90 -14.96
C ARG A 121 12.71 -0.37 -14.62
N CYS A 122 13.67 -1.27 -14.49
CA CYS A 122 15.05 -0.97 -14.16
C CYS A 122 16.00 -1.48 -15.24
N SER A 123 17.08 -0.74 -15.46
CA SER A 123 18.21 -1.17 -16.30
C SER A 123 19.51 -0.96 -15.53
N THR A 124 20.55 -1.72 -15.88
CA THR A 124 21.87 -1.59 -15.25
C THR A 124 22.96 -1.63 -16.33
N THR A 125 24.15 -1.17 -15.99
CA THR A 125 25.30 -1.19 -16.90
C THR A 125 25.85 -2.58 -17.22
N VAL A 126 25.42 -3.61 -16.48
CA VAL A 126 25.84 -5.01 -16.68
C VAL A 126 24.81 -5.85 -17.44
N MET A 127 23.59 -5.33 -17.65
CA MET A 127 22.53 -6.01 -18.39
C MET A 127 22.45 -5.43 -19.80
N ASP A 128 23.16 -6.05 -20.75
CA ASP A 128 23.24 -5.61 -22.16
C ASP A 128 21.85 -5.52 -22.82
N ASN A 129 21.27 -4.32 -22.85
CA ASN A 129 19.91 -4.05 -23.36
C ASN A 129 18.79 -4.86 -22.68
N GLU A 130 19.07 -5.46 -21.52
CA GLU A 130 18.09 -6.17 -20.71
C GLU A 130 17.60 -5.29 -19.56
N SER A 131 16.34 -5.51 -19.17
CA SER A 131 15.71 -4.82 -18.05
C SER A 131 15.13 -5.84 -17.09
N PHE A 132 15.13 -5.52 -15.81
CA PHE A 132 14.36 -6.22 -14.81
C PHE A 132 13.26 -5.32 -14.28
N ASP A 133 12.23 -5.91 -13.70
CA ASP A 133 11.14 -5.16 -13.09
C ASP A 133 11.23 -5.29 -11.56
N ILE A 134 11.03 -4.17 -10.87
CA ILE A 134 10.71 -4.15 -9.44
C ILE A 134 9.20 -4.06 -9.31
N LEU A 135 8.64 -5.01 -8.57
CA LEU A 135 7.21 -5.19 -8.35
C LEU A 135 6.89 -4.66 -6.96
N VAL A 136 6.37 -3.44 -6.92
CA VAL A 136 6.11 -2.72 -5.66
C VAL A 136 4.79 -3.19 -5.06
N ARG A 137 4.82 -3.41 -3.74
CA ARG A 137 3.72 -3.89 -2.91
C ARG A 137 3.48 -2.88 -1.78
N PRO A 138 2.78 -1.77 -2.03
CA PRO A 138 2.65 -0.75 -1.02
C PRO A 138 1.80 -1.22 0.18
N SER A 139 0.90 -2.20 0.06
CA SER A 139 0.27 -2.89 1.21
C SER A 139 1.25 -3.50 2.21
N TRP A 140 2.47 -3.85 1.82
CA TRP A 140 3.48 -4.40 2.75
C TRP A 140 4.21 -3.30 3.53
N SER A 141 4.39 -2.13 2.92
CA SER A 141 5.24 -1.05 3.40
C SER A 141 4.79 0.27 2.78
N PRO A 142 3.62 0.83 3.16
CA PRO A 142 3.01 1.89 2.38
C PRO A 142 3.86 3.16 2.28
N LYS A 143 4.54 3.54 3.38
CA LYS A 143 5.42 4.71 3.40
C LYS A 143 6.70 4.44 2.63
N GLY A 144 7.28 3.25 2.80
CA GLY A 144 8.46 2.82 2.07
C GLY A 144 8.21 2.79 0.56
N ALA A 145 7.18 2.08 0.12
CA ALA A 145 6.79 1.98 -1.28
C ALA A 145 6.43 3.33 -1.89
N ALA A 146 5.66 4.17 -1.19
CA ALA A 146 5.36 5.51 -1.67
C ALA A 146 6.62 6.36 -1.86
N ARG A 147 7.57 6.32 -0.91
CA ARG A 147 8.86 7.00 -1.07
C ARG A 147 9.66 6.43 -2.23
N PHE A 148 9.74 5.11 -2.38
CA PHE A 148 10.46 4.50 -3.49
C PHE A 148 9.91 4.98 -4.83
N LEU A 149 8.58 4.98 -5.00
CA LEU A 149 7.93 5.47 -6.21
C LEU A 149 8.13 6.98 -6.43
N GLU A 150 8.14 7.78 -5.37
CA GLU A 150 8.48 9.21 -5.43
C GLU A 150 9.91 9.42 -5.98
N LEU A 151 10.91 8.73 -5.40
CA LEU A 151 12.30 8.81 -5.83
C LEU A 151 12.51 8.32 -7.28
N VAL A 152 11.78 7.27 -7.69
CA VAL A 152 11.78 6.78 -9.08
C VAL A 152 11.22 7.83 -10.03
N ARG A 153 10.09 8.46 -9.71
CA ARG A 153 9.49 9.51 -10.56
C ARG A 153 10.39 10.73 -10.70
N GLU A 154 11.17 11.04 -9.67
CA GLU A 154 12.16 12.12 -9.71
C GLU A 154 13.48 11.75 -10.38
N GLY A 155 13.65 10.49 -10.83
CA GLY A 155 14.90 10.02 -11.43
C GLY A 155 16.07 9.92 -10.43
N TYR A 156 15.79 9.87 -9.13
CA TYR A 156 16.84 9.86 -8.09
C TYR A 156 17.77 8.64 -8.20
N TYR A 157 17.20 7.48 -8.58
CA TYR A 157 17.96 6.24 -8.73
C TYR A 157 18.75 6.17 -10.04
N ASP A 158 18.57 7.13 -10.96
CA ASP A 158 19.30 7.15 -12.22
C ASP A 158 20.78 7.42 -11.98
N GLY A 159 21.64 6.53 -12.50
CA GLY A 159 23.08 6.59 -12.27
C GLY A 159 23.52 6.20 -10.85
N CYS A 160 22.62 5.70 -9.98
CA CYS A 160 23.01 5.12 -8.70
C CYS A 160 23.90 3.89 -8.91
N GLY A 161 25.03 3.83 -8.21
CA GLY A 161 25.84 2.62 -8.14
C GLY A 161 25.28 1.60 -7.14
N LEU A 162 25.62 0.33 -7.34
CA LEU A 162 25.52 -0.70 -6.30
C LEU A 162 26.68 -0.49 -5.32
N THR A 163 26.40 0.06 -4.14
CA THR A 163 27.43 0.59 -3.22
C THR A 163 27.94 -0.43 -2.24
N ARG A 164 27.17 -1.50 -1.99
CA ARG A 164 27.58 -2.59 -1.09
C ARG A 164 27.00 -3.91 -1.59
N VAL A 165 27.85 -4.84 -1.97
CA VAL A 165 27.47 -6.20 -2.39
C VAL A 165 28.09 -7.19 -1.41
N VAL A 166 27.26 -7.91 -0.67
CA VAL A 166 27.72 -8.92 0.29
C VAL A 166 27.06 -10.26 -0.07
N PRO A 167 27.83 -11.24 -0.58
CA PRO A 167 27.32 -12.57 -0.90
C PRO A 167 26.61 -13.22 0.28
N ASN A 168 25.56 -13.98 0.01
CA ASN A 168 24.69 -14.63 1.01
C ASN A 168 23.97 -13.65 1.96
N PHE A 169 23.92 -12.35 1.63
CA PHE A 169 23.29 -11.33 2.44
C PHE A 169 22.43 -10.36 1.63
N LEU A 170 23.03 -9.29 1.12
CA LEU A 170 22.31 -8.25 0.40
C LEU A 170 23.19 -7.51 -0.60
N THR A 171 22.55 -6.87 -1.55
CA THR A 171 23.12 -5.79 -2.35
C THR A 171 22.40 -4.49 -2.02
N GLN A 172 23.14 -3.41 -1.79
CA GLN A 172 22.62 -2.10 -1.43
C GLN A 172 22.92 -1.07 -2.52
N LEU A 173 22.01 -0.12 -2.68
CA LEU A 173 22.09 1.04 -3.56
C LEU A 173 21.32 2.22 -2.95
N GLY A 174 21.32 3.37 -3.63
CA GLY A 174 20.55 4.55 -3.23
C GLY A 174 21.37 5.78 -2.83
N ILE A 175 22.69 5.75 -3.07
CA ILE A 175 23.51 6.96 -3.07
C ILE A 175 23.34 7.64 -4.44
N GLY A 176 22.46 8.64 -4.50
CA GLY A 176 22.16 9.39 -5.73
C GLY A 176 23.40 9.99 -6.39
N ALA A 177 23.45 9.96 -7.72
CA ALA A 177 24.54 10.52 -8.52
C ALA A 177 24.62 12.06 -8.41
N ASN A 178 23.46 12.71 -8.23
CA ASN A 178 23.38 14.14 -7.97
C ASN A 178 23.58 14.42 -6.46
N ALA A 179 24.65 15.15 -6.13
CA ALA A 179 25.01 15.45 -4.75
C ALA A 179 23.99 16.33 -4.01
N GLU A 180 23.35 17.27 -4.70
CA GLU A 180 22.32 18.14 -4.14
C GLU A 180 21.05 17.35 -3.83
N ALA A 181 20.60 16.51 -4.76
CA ALA A 181 19.45 15.63 -4.56
C ALA A 181 19.71 14.68 -3.37
N ARG A 182 20.88 14.05 -3.32
CA ARG A 182 21.26 13.17 -2.19
C ARG A 182 21.20 13.92 -0.86
N THR A 183 21.72 15.14 -0.81
CA THR A 183 21.75 15.95 0.42
C THR A 183 20.32 16.32 0.85
N THR A 184 19.50 16.75 -0.10
CA THR A 184 18.10 17.14 0.14
C THR A 184 17.30 15.96 0.69
N TRP A 185 17.41 14.78 0.06
CA TRP A 185 16.67 13.60 0.48
C TRP A 185 17.10 13.00 1.83
N HIS A 186 18.25 13.44 2.37
CA HIS A 186 18.75 13.04 3.68
C HIS A 186 18.42 14.03 4.80
N LEU A 187 17.73 15.15 4.49
CA LEU A 187 17.30 16.10 5.51
C LEU A 187 16.34 15.42 6.52
N PRO A 188 16.42 15.75 7.82
CA PRO A 188 15.64 15.08 8.86
C PRO A 188 14.13 15.05 8.60
N GLU A 189 13.55 16.14 8.09
CA GLU A 189 12.13 16.27 7.75
C GLU A 189 11.70 15.44 6.54
N LYS A 190 12.67 14.99 5.73
CA LYS A 190 12.44 14.13 4.56
C LYS A 190 12.64 12.65 4.87
N ARG A 191 13.04 12.28 6.09
CA ARG A 191 13.14 10.87 6.47
C ARG A 191 11.77 10.18 6.39
N VAL A 192 11.78 8.91 6.02
CA VAL A 192 10.58 8.08 5.98
C VAL A 192 10.35 7.50 7.38
N PRO A 193 9.27 7.86 8.08
CA PRO A 193 8.92 7.24 9.34
C PRO A 193 8.70 5.75 9.15
N ASP A 194 9.05 4.90 10.11
CA ASP A 194 8.88 3.45 10.05
C ASP A 194 7.45 3.09 9.63
N ASP A 195 7.33 2.05 8.79
CA ASP A 195 6.03 1.52 8.42
C ASP A 195 5.39 0.88 9.65
N PRO A 196 4.05 0.94 9.77
CA PRO A 196 3.37 0.16 10.80
C PRO A 196 3.85 -1.30 10.68
N SER A 197 4.28 -1.83 11.82
CA SER A 197 5.10 -3.05 11.88
C SER A 197 4.55 -4.17 10.99
N PRO A 198 5.35 -4.70 10.04
CA PRO A 198 4.95 -5.86 9.26
C PRO A 198 5.06 -7.10 10.16
N TRP A 199 4.06 -7.40 10.96
CA TRP A 199 4.08 -8.66 11.73
C TRP A 199 3.89 -9.91 10.85
N GLY A 200 3.77 -9.77 9.52
CA GLY A 200 3.33 -10.88 8.66
C GLY A 200 4.10 -11.17 7.39
N VAL A 201 5.00 -10.29 6.90
CA VAL A 201 5.70 -10.54 5.62
C VAL A 201 7.14 -10.99 5.89
N PRO A 202 7.42 -12.30 5.89
CA PRO A 202 8.79 -12.78 6.06
C PRO A 202 9.64 -12.40 4.83
N PHE A 203 10.86 -11.93 5.07
CA PHE A 203 11.82 -11.67 4.02
C PHE A 203 12.15 -12.96 3.25
N LYS A 204 12.21 -12.83 1.94
CA LYS A 204 12.69 -13.84 0.99
C LYS A 204 13.76 -13.23 0.10
N GLU A 205 14.50 -14.09 -0.57
CA GLU A 205 15.39 -13.69 -1.65
C GLU A 205 14.68 -12.80 -2.68
N GLY A 206 15.41 -11.81 -3.19
CA GLY A 206 14.91 -10.85 -4.16
C GLY A 206 13.91 -9.82 -3.63
N MET A 207 13.56 -9.84 -2.34
CA MET A 207 12.80 -8.75 -1.75
C MET A 207 13.65 -7.50 -1.56
N LEU A 208 13.00 -6.34 -1.62
CA LEU A 208 13.60 -5.03 -1.42
C LEU A 208 13.06 -4.38 -0.15
N SER A 209 13.94 -3.73 0.60
CA SER A 209 13.61 -2.92 1.77
C SER A 209 14.53 -1.71 1.86
N PHE A 210 14.09 -0.68 2.56
CA PHE A 210 14.96 0.43 2.91
C PHE A 210 16.01 -0.01 3.93
N ALA A 211 17.22 0.53 3.80
CA ALA A 211 18.20 0.53 4.86
C ALA A 211 17.87 1.62 5.89
N GLY A 212 18.39 1.48 7.10
CA GLY A 212 18.22 2.44 8.17
C GLY A 212 19.29 2.28 9.23
N SER A 213 19.34 3.24 10.14
CA SER A 213 20.32 3.32 11.23
C SER A 213 19.64 3.59 12.59
N GLY A 214 18.38 3.21 12.73
CA GLY A 214 17.54 3.52 13.89
C GLY A 214 16.08 3.76 13.53
N LYS A 215 15.26 4.01 14.55
CA LYS A 215 13.86 4.35 14.38
C LYS A 215 13.69 5.59 13.47
N ASP A 216 12.75 5.50 12.52
CA ASP A 216 12.35 6.58 11.62
C ASP A 216 13.55 7.22 10.85
N SER A 217 14.51 6.37 10.44
CA SER A 217 15.79 6.82 9.88
C SER A 217 15.95 6.62 8.37
N ARG A 218 14.97 5.99 7.73
CA ARG A 218 15.02 5.64 6.31
C ARG A 218 15.07 6.90 5.45
N ALA A 219 15.86 6.88 4.38
CA ALA A 219 15.99 7.99 3.45
C ALA A 219 15.85 7.49 2.00
N THR A 220 16.97 7.17 1.35
CA THR A 220 17.00 6.75 -0.06
C THR A 220 17.66 5.40 -0.30
N ASP A 221 18.49 4.98 0.65
CA ASP A 221 19.20 3.71 0.59
C ASP A 221 18.23 2.53 0.70
N ILE A 222 18.30 1.65 -0.29
CA ILE A 222 17.54 0.41 -0.36
C ILE A 222 18.49 -0.76 -0.53
N PHE A 223 18.08 -1.92 -0.06
CA PHE A 223 18.78 -3.17 -0.29
C PHE A 223 17.88 -4.20 -0.95
N ILE A 224 18.50 -5.10 -1.70
CA ILE A 224 17.92 -6.28 -2.32
C ILE A 224 18.50 -7.49 -1.59
N VAL A 225 17.64 -8.38 -1.09
CA VAL A 225 18.07 -9.65 -0.51
C VAL A 225 18.64 -10.55 -1.60
N MET A 226 19.83 -11.09 -1.38
CA MET A 226 20.51 -11.91 -2.39
C MET A 226 19.84 -13.29 -2.58
N PRO A 227 19.90 -13.88 -3.80
CA PRO A 227 19.37 -15.21 -4.08
C PRO A 227 20.06 -16.34 -3.30
N ASP A 228 21.28 -16.12 -2.82
CA ASP A 228 22.06 -17.05 -2.01
C ASP A 228 21.95 -16.78 -0.50
N ALA A 229 21.04 -15.89 -0.07
CA ALA A 229 20.85 -15.60 1.35
C ALA A 229 20.44 -16.85 2.14
N THR A 230 21.16 -17.14 3.22
CA THR A 230 20.88 -18.34 4.03
C THR A 230 19.58 -18.17 4.84
N PRO A 231 18.90 -19.26 5.25
CA PRO A 231 17.75 -19.18 6.14
C PRO A 231 18.02 -18.45 7.45
N GLY A 232 19.26 -18.52 7.97
CA GLY A 232 19.67 -17.77 9.16
C GLY A 232 19.72 -16.27 8.90
N THR A 233 20.27 -15.88 7.75
CA THR A 233 20.30 -14.49 7.29
C THR A 233 18.89 -13.94 7.09
N LEU A 234 18.01 -14.68 6.43
CA LEU A 234 16.63 -14.27 6.16
C LEU A 234 15.85 -13.95 7.44
N ARG A 235 16.07 -14.71 8.51
CA ARG A 235 15.44 -14.47 9.82
C ARG A 235 15.94 -13.22 10.54
N ASN A 236 17.11 -12.69 10.15
CA ASN A 236 17.64 -11.46 10.74
C ASN A 236 17.10 -10.21 10.06
N PHE A 237 16.60 -10.32 8.82
CA PHE A 237 15.91 -9.20 8.19
C PHE A 237 14.54 -9.00 8.81
N GLY A 238 14.15 -7.73 8.97
CA GLY A 238 12.85 -7.38 9.53
C GLY A 238 12.78 -7.48 11.04
N THR A 239 13.91 -7.74 11.72
CA THR A 239 13.99 -7.64 13.18
C THR A 239 14.10 -6.19 13.65
N ASN A 240 14.47 -5.28 12.75
CA ASN A 240 14.54 -3.85 13.01
C ASN A 240 13.27 -3.14 12.48
N PRO A 241 12.77 -2.09 13.15
CA PRO A 241 11.53 -1.42 12.74
C PRO A 241 11.61 -0.67 11.39
N TRP A 242 12.82 -0.38 10.90
CA TRP A 242 13.03 0.23 9.59
C TRP A 242 13.14 -0.80 8.45
N GLU A 243 13.12 -2.10 8.74
CA GLU A 243 13.27 -3.17 7.74
C GLU A 243 11.90 -3.77 7.40
N THR A 244 11.17 -3.09 6.52
CA THR A 244 9.87 -3.55 6.02
C THR A 244 9.98 -3.77 4.52
N PRO A 245 9.80 -5.01 4.01
CA PRO A 245 9.89 -5.26 2.58
C PRO A 245 8.78 -4.51 1.86
N PHE A 246 9.11 -3.81 0.78
CA PHE A 246 8.16 -2.99 0.02
C PHE A 246 8.00 -3.44 -1.43
N ALA A 247 8.87 -4.32 -1.91
CA ALA A 247 8.86 -4.80 -3.28
C ALA A 247 9.63 -6.13 -3.40
N TRP A 248 9.55 -6.73 -4.58
CA TRP A 248 10.40 -7.83 -5.02
C TRP A 248 10.82 -7.61 -6.47
N TRP A 249 11.99 -8.09 -6.88
CA TRP A 249 12.42 -7.96 -8.28
C TRP A 249 12.17 -9.24 -9.07
N THR A 250 11.99 -9.11 -10.38
CA THR A 250 11.86 -10.24 -11.30
C THR A 250 12.58 -9.95 -12.61
N LEU A 251 13.24 -10.96 -13.18
CA LEU A 251 13.76 -10.90 -14.55
C LEU A 251 12.58 -10.91 -15.52
N ARG A 252 12.64 -10.01 -16.50
CA ARG A 252 11.70 -10.08 -17.61
C ARG A 252 12.08 -11.29 -18.47
N ARG A 253 11.27 -12.34 -18.45
CA ARG A 253 11.35 -13.38 -19.49
C ARG A 253 10.79 -12.77 -20.77
N SER A 254 11.57 -12.79 -21.86
CA SER A 254 11.02 -12.54 -23.20
C SER A 254 9.85 -13.49 -23.42
N LEU A 255 8.68 -12.94 -23.76
CA LEU A 255 7.54 -13.70 -24.28
C LEU A 255 7.87 -14.21 -25.69
#